data_AF-K2GTY7-F1
#
_entry.id   AF-K2GTY7-F1
#
_cell.length_a   1.000
_cell.length_b   1.000
_cell.length_c   1.000
_cell.angle_alpha   90.00
_cell.angle_beta   90.00
_cell.angle_gamma   90.00
#
_symmetry.space_group_name_H-M   'P 1'
#
loop_
_entity.id
_entity.type
_entity.pdbx_description
1 polymer ?
#
loop_
_entity_poly.entity_id
_entity_poly.type
_entity_poly.pdbx_seq_one_letter_code
_entity_poly.pdbx_strand_id
1 'polypeptide(L)'
;MQKISRHKTRTCLFQALYSKLHLEDSFSKESFIESFFESDDSFIDKIYFDEAFDWIQENEGKLIYIINKFAPKFDILSMPIINIIPIFIAWYEMLYLKCDKIPEKVSINEALEMVKMYSDDQARVLVNWVLNSLKENKEKIIEELENIPNKNLFFKKYE
;
A
#
# COMPACT_ATOMS: atom_id res chain seq x y z
N MET A 1 -20.96 -6.83 -18.73
CA MET A 1 -20.02 -7.09 -17.61
C MET A 1 -19.28 -5.78 -17.36
N GLN A 2 -19.48 -5.16 -16.20
CA GLN A 2 -18.70 -3.98 -15.81
C GLN A 2 -17.21 -4.34 -15.81
N LYS A 3 -16.38 -3.49 -16.41
CA LYS A 3 -14.96 -3.80 -16.62
C LYS A 3 -14.16 -3.30 -15.42
N ILE A 4 -14.17 -4.07 -14.34
CA ILE A 4 -13.35 -3.82 -13.15
C ILE A 4 -11.87 -3.67 -13.58
N SER A 5 -11.18 -2.66 -13.06
CA SER A 5 -9.80 -2.35 -13.39
C SER A 5 -8.95 -2.25 -12.12
N ARG A 6 -8.14 -3.29 -11.88
CA ARG A 6 -7.20 -3.34 -10.74
C ARG A 6 -6.25 -2.14 -10.73
N HIS A 7 -5.76 -1.73 -11.89
CA HIS A 7 -4.88 -0.55 -12.00
C HIS A 7 -5.56 0.72 -11.48
N LYS A 8 -6.79 1.02 -11.94
CA LYS A 8 -7.56 2.17 -11.44
C LYS A 8 -7.86 2.04 -9.95
N THR A 9 -8.17 0.83 -9.48
CA THR A 9 -8.40 0.59 -8.05
C THR A 9 -7.15 0.87 -7.20
N ARG A 10 -5.94 0.51 -7.67
CA ARG A 10 -4.69 0.88 -6.98
C ARG A 10 -4.47 2.38 -6.92
N THR A 11 -4.74 3.09 -8.02
CA THR A 11 -4.65 4.55 -8.05
C THR A 11 -5.61 5.19 -7.04
N CYS A 12 -6.85 4.72 -7.00
CA CYS A 12 -7.83 5.18 -6.02
C CYS A 12 -7.38 4.86 -4.58
N LEU A 13 -6.93 3.62 -4.33
CA LEU A 13 -6.43 3.17 -3.03
C LEU A 13 -5.24 4.02 -2.56
N PHE A 14 -4.29 4.31 -3.45
CA PHE A 14 -3.15 5.16 -3.18
C PHE A 14 -3.59 6.55 -2.68
N GLN A 15 -4.49 7.21 -3.42
CA GLN A 15 -4.96 8.55 -3.07
C GLN A 15 -5.85 8.54 -1.82
N ALA A 16 -6.63 7.47 -1.61
CA ALA A 16 -7.42 7.26 -0.41
C ALA A 16 -6.52 7.16 0.84
N LEU A 17 -5.47 6.34 0.80
CA LEU A 17 -4.50 6.19 1.90
C LEU A 17 -3.80 7.51 2.19
N TYR A 18 -3.39 8.25 1.14
CA TYR A 18 -2.80 9.57 1.31
C TYR A 18 -3.78 10.57 1.95
N SER A 19 -5.05 10.56 1.51
CA SER A 19 -6.09 11.45 2.03
C SER A 19 -6.46 11.11 3.47
N LYS A 20 -6.50 9.82 3.83
CA LYS A 20 -6.73 9.35 5.20
C LYS A 20 -5.71 9.91 6.18
N LEU A 21 -4.45 10.06 5.77
CA LEU A 21 -3.41 10.65 6.62
C LEU A 21 -3.71 12.12 6.97
N HIS A 22 -4.30 12.87 6.03
CA HIS A 22 -4.53 14.32 6.19
C HIS A 22 -5.89 14.64 6.82
N LEU A 23 -6.89 13.83 6.50
CA LEU A 23 -8.26 14.01 6.97
C LEU A 23 -8.53 13.26 8.29
N GLU A 24 -7.64 12.34 8.67
CA GLU A 24 -7.72 11.53 9.89
C GLU A 24 -9.14 10.94 10.05
N ASP A 25 -9.84 11.24 11.14
CA ASP A 25 -11.19 10.71 11.42
C ASP A 25 -12.29 11.29 10.53
N SER A 26 -12.02 12.38 9.82
CA SER A 26 -12.96 12.97 8.86
C SER A 26 -12.99 12.22 7.52
N PHE A 27 -12.09 11.24 7.31
CA PHE A 27 -12.05 10.45 6.09
C PHE A 27 -13.16 9.39 6.04
N SER A 28 -13.96 9.39 4.96
CA SER A 28 -14.91 8.32 4.61
C SER A 28 -14.47 7.65 3.30
N LYS A 29 -14.39 6.31 3.30
CA LYS A 29 -14.06 5.52 2.11
C LYS A 29 -15.10 5.72 1.01
N GLU A 30 -16.37 5.68 1.39
CA GLU A 30 -17.53 5.80 0.51
C GLU A 30 -17.54 7.17 -0.18
N SER A 31 -17.47 8.24 0.61
CA SER A 31 -17.44 9.62 0.09
C SER A 31 -16.22 9.86 -0.81
N PHE A 32 -15.08 9.23 -0.49
CA PHE A 32 -13.87 9.34 -1.31
C PHE A 32 -14.05 8.64 -2.66
N ILE A 33 -14.55 7.41 -2.68
CA ILE A 33 -14.77 6.67 -3.94
C ILE A 33 -15.79 7.39 -4.84
N GLU A 34 -16.89 7.88 -4.25
CA GLU A 34 -17.92 8.63 -4.96
C GLU A 34 -17.38 9.93 -5.57
N SER A 35 -16.50 10.64 -4.88
CA SER A 35 -15.89 11.87 -5.39
C SER A 35 -14.75 11.63 -6.38
N PHE A 36 -14.04 10.51 -6.27
CA PHE A 36 -12.92 10.18 -7.14
C PHE A 36 -13.37 9.95 -8.60
N PHE A 37 -14.55 9.35 -8.81
CA PHE A 37 -15.14 9.19 -10.13
C PHE A 37 -16.33 10.14 -10.28
N GLU A 38 -16.16 11.25 -11.00
CA GLU A 38 -17.21 12.25 -11.24
C GLU A 38 -18.54 11.67 -11.79
N SER A 39 -18.55 10.42 -12.30
CA SER A 39 -19.74 9.85 -12.94
C SER A 39 -19.80 8.30 -13.06
N ASP A 40 -18.73 7.55 -12.82
CA ASP A 40 -18.76 6.08 -12.93
C ASP A 40 -17.67 5.37 -12.09
N ASP A 41 -18.05 4.89 -10.91
CA ASP A 41 -17.19 4.09 -10.03
C ASP A 41 -17.19 2.59 -10.37
N SER A 42 -17.89 2.16 -11.43
CA SER A 42 -18.05 0.73 -11.78
C SER A 42 -16.75 0.03 -12.19
N PHE A 43 -15.68 0.80 -12.38
CA PHE A 43 -14.33 0.29 -12.63
C PHE A 43 -13.61 -0.14 -11.35
N ILE A 44 -14.10 0.26 -10.17
CA ILE A 44 -13.46 -0.03 -8.89
C ILE A 44 -13.91 -1.39 -8.38
N ASP A 45 -12.92 -2.25 -8.14
CA ASP A 45 -13.10 -3.38 -7.26
C ASP A 45 -13.22 -2.90 -5.80
N LYS A 46 -14.45 -2.65 -5.34
CA LYS A 46 -14.72 -2.16 -3.99
C LYS A 46 -14.26 -3.15 -2.91
N ILE A 47 -14.41 -4.46 -3.17
CA ILE A 47 -14.03 -5.51 -2.23
C ILE A 47 -12.51 -5.46 -2.00
N TYR A 48 -11.73 -5.49 -3.08
CA TYR A 48 -10.28 -5.36 -2.97
C TYR A 48 -9.86 -4.03 -2.35
N PHE A 49 -10.53 -2.93 -2.72
CA PHE A 49 -10.21 -1.61 -2.17
C PHE A 49 -10.37 -1.61 -0.65
N ASP A 50 -11.52 -2.06 -0.14
CA ASP A 50 -11.83 -2.09 1.28
C ASP A 50 -10.88 -3.00 2.03
N GLU A 51 -10.69 -4.23 1.54
CA GLU A 51 -9.78 -5.19 2.16
C GLU A 51 -8.34 -4.66 2.23
N ALA A 52 -7.82 -4.09 1.13
CA ALA A 52 -6.48 -3.55 1.10
C ALA A 52 -6.33 -2.32 1.99
N PHE A 53 -7.29 -1.41 1.96
CA PHE A 53 -7.27 -0.17 2.75
C PHE A 53 -7.28 -0.47 4.25
N ASP A 54 -8.17 -1.35 4.70
CA ASP A 54 -8.27 -1.73 6.11
C ASP A 54 -7.04 -2.52 6.53
N TRP A 55 -6.60 -3.49 5.72
CA TRP A 55 -5.42 -4.30 6.02
C TRP A 55 -4.14 -3.47 6.17
N ILE A 56 -3.91 -2.50 5.26
CA ILE A 56 -2.72 -1.64 5.30
C ILE A 56 -2.68 -0.82 6.59
N GLN A 57 -3.81 -0.18 6.97
CA GLN A 57 -3.87 0.59 8.21
C GLN A 57 -3.68 -0.29 9.43
N GLU A 58 -4.26 -1.49 9.43
CA GLU A 58 -4.13 -2.42 10.54
C GLU A 58 -2.73 -2.98 10.67
N ASN A 59 -1.94 -3.09 9.59
CA ASN A 59 -0.63 -3.75 9.57
C ASN A 59 0.55 -2.79 9.47
N GLU A 60 0.31 -1.51 9.74
CA GLU A 60 1.27 -0.44 9.50
C GLU A 60 2.65 -0.69 10.15
N GLY A 61 2.68 -1.08 11.41
CA GLY A 61 3.92 -1.33 12.15
C GLY A 61 4.75 -2.46 11.54
N LYS A 62 4.08 -3.48 10.99
CA LYS A 62 4.72 -4.58 10.26
C LYS A 62 5.31 -4.10 8.93
N LEU A 63 4.67 -3.14 8.25
CA LEU A 63 5.17 -2.58 6.98
C LEU A 63 6.45 -1.79 7.21
N ILE A 64 6.46 -1.00 8.28
CA ILE A 64 7.61 -0.21 8.68
C ILE A 64 8.78 -1.11 9.09
N TYR A 65 8.52 -2.20 9.82
CA TYR A 65 9.54 -3.20 10.17
C TYR A 65 10.27 -3.74 8.93
N ILE A 66 9.52 -4.15 7.89
CA ILE A 66 10.12 -4.74 6.68
C ILE A 66 10.95 -3.73 5.91
N ILE A 67 10.43 -2.52 5.73
CA ILE A 67 11.17 -1.49 5.01
C ILE A 67 12.47 -1.18 5.78
N ASN A 68 12.43 -1.03 7.11
CA ASN A 68 13.63 -0.80 7.91
C ASN A 68 14.63 -1.96 7.82
N LYS A 69 14.13 -3.20 7.70
CA LYS A 69 14.98 -4.38 7.55
C LYS A 69 15.72 -4.41 6.21
N PHE A 70 15.02 -4.16 5.11
CA PHE A 70 15.61 -4.24 3.75
C PHE A 70 16.31 -2.94 3.31
N ALA A 71 15.93 -1.82 3.92
CA ALA A 71 16.43 -0.50 3.58
C ALA A 71 16.80 0.31 4.85
N PRO A 72 17.69 -0.20 5.73
CA PRO A 72 18.00 0.41 7.04
C PRO A 72 18.67 1.78 6.97
N LYS A 73 19.15 2.19 5.78
CA LYS A 73 19.72 3.52 5.54
C LYS A 73 18.65 4.59 5.31
N PHE A 74 17.42 4.19 5.04
CA PHE A 74 16.30 5.10 4.81
C PHE A 74 15.54 5.26 6.12
N ASP A 75 15.45 6.50 6.59
CA ASP A 75 14.61 6.84 7.73
C ASP A 75 13.17 7.05 7.26
N ILE A 76 12.36 5.99 7.37
CA ILE A 76 10.96 5.98 6.91
C ILE A 76 10.15 7.11 7.53
N LEU A 77 10.44 7.48 8.79
CA LEU A 77 9.67 8.50 9.49
C LEU A 77 9.90 9.92 8.95
N SER A 78 11.05 10.17 8.34
CA SER A 78 11.34 11.44 7.67
C SER A 78 11.04 11.43 6.17
N MET A 79 10.73 10.27 5.59
CA MET A 79 10.37 10.16 4.18
C MET A 79 8.92 10.62 3.92
N PRO A 80 8.66 11.27 2.77
CA PRO A 80 7.30 11.52 2.33
C PRO A 80 6.51 10.22 2.21
N ILE A 81 5.32 10.15 2.83
CA ILE A 81 4.48 8.93 2.84
C ILE A 81 4.13 8.44 1.42
N ILE A 82 4.05 9.37 0.47
CA ILE A 82 3.86 9.14 -0.97
C ILE A 82 4.91 8.21 -1.58
N ASN A 83 6.11 8.14 -1.00
CA ASN A 83 7.19 7.25 -1.41
C ASN A 83 6.98 5.81 -0.88
N ILE A 84 6.15 5.66 0.16
CA ILE A 84 6.00 4.43 0.94
C ILE A 84 4.69 3.69 0.61
N ILE A 85 3.59 4.43 0.37
CA ILE A 85 2.27 3.84 0.03
C ILE A 85 2.36 2.79 -1.10
N PRO A 86 3.15 2.98 -2.18
CA PRO A 86 3.26 1.96 -3.23
C PRO A 86 3.82 0.62 -2.73
N ILE A 87 4.75 0.65 -1.75
CA ILE A 87 5.27 -0.55 -1.11
C ILE A 87 4.14 -1.25 -0.34
N PHE A 88 3.34 -0.50 0.42
CA PHE A 88 2.26 -1.06 1.23
C PHE A 88 1.20 -1.77 0.37
N ILE A 89 0.81 -1.15 -0.74
CA ILE A 89 -0.17 -1.74 -1.67
C ILE A 89 0.37 -3.03 -2.30
N ALA A 90 1.60 -2.99 -2.87
CA ALA A 90 2.20 -4.21 -3.44
C ALA A 90 2.38 -5.29 -2.38
N TRP A 91 2.65 -4.91 -1.14
CA TRP A 91 2.88 -5.86 -0.08
C TRP A 91 1.60 -6.61 0.33
N TYR A 92 0.48 -5.90 0.47
CA TYR A 92 -0.85 -6.53 0.63
C TYR A 92 -1.08 -7.59 -0.45
N GLU A 93 -0.82 -7.26 -1.71
CA GLU A 93 -1.03 -8.19 -2.84
C GLU A 93 -0.09 -9.41 -2.78
N MET A 94 1.16 -9.22 -2.37
CA MET A 94 2.18 -10.27 -2.37
C MET A 94 2.03 -11.27 -1.21
N LEU A 95 1.50 -10.83 -0.06
CA LEU A 95 1.41 -11.64 1.16
C LEU A 95 -0.01 -12.02 1.59
N TYR A 96 -0.99 -11.14 1.39
CA TYR A 96 -2.29 -11.27 2.05
C TYR A 96 -3.45 -11.48 1.09
N LEU A 97 -3.36 -10.97 -0.13
CA LEU A 97 -4.39 -11.18 -1.14
C LEU A 97 -4.48 -12.68 -1.52
N LYS A 98 -5.53 -13.35 -1.02
CA LYS A 98 -5.76 -14.79 -1.23
C LYS A 98 -6.62 -15.08 -2.46
N CYS A 99 -7.62 -14.25 -2.72
CA CYS A 99 -8.47 -14.31 -3.90
C CYS A 99 -7.79 -13.54 -5.04
N ASP A 100 -7.88 -14.02 -6.29
CA ASP A 100 -7.27 -13.36 -7.45
C ASP A 100 -5.77 -13.10 -7.33
N LYS A 101 -5.01 -14.14 -6.96
CA LYS A 101 -3.55 -14.07 -6.76
C LYS A 101 -2.86 -13.35 -7.92
N ILE A 102 -2.23 -12.23 -7.59
CA ILE A 102 -1.50 -11.40 -8.54
C ILE A 102 -0.06 -11.89 -8.58
N PRO A 103 0.53 -12.12 -9.77
CA PRO A 103 1.95 -12.45 -9.86
C PRO A 103 2.77 -11.33 -9.22
N GLU A 104 3.69 -11.67 -8.33
CA GLU A 104 4.45 -10.69 -7.54
C GLU A 104 5.16 -9.66 -8.41
N LYS A 105 5.65 -10.07 -9.59
CA LYS A 105 6.27 -9.16 -10.57
C LYS A 105 5.30 -8.09 -11.08
N VAL A 106 4.01 -8.41 -11.21
CA VAL A 106 2.98 -7.44 -11.61
C VAL A 106 2.76 -6.44 -10.48
N SER A 107 2.62 -6.88 -9.23
CA SER A 107 2.49 -6.00 -8.06
C SER A 107 3.69 -5.05 -7.93
N ILE A 108 4.90 -5.55 -8.13
CA ILE A 108 6.14 -4.74 -8.13
C ILE A 108 6.10 -3.69 -9.24
N ASN A 109 5.80 -4.08 -10.47
CA ASN A 109 5.75 -3.14 -11.60
C ASN A 109 4.69 -2.05 -11.39
N GLU A 110 3.52 -2.41 -10.87
CA GLU A 110 2.44 -1.45 -10.58
C GLU A 110 2.84 -0.47 -9.48
N ALA A 111 3.57 -0.92 -8.46
CA ALA A 111 4.15 -0.02 -7.45
C ALA A 111 5.16 0.96 -8.07
N LEU A 112 6.02 0.50 -8.98
CA LEU A 112 6.97 1.38 -9.67
C LEU A 112 6.27 2.40 -10.57
N GLU A 113 5.18 2.04 -11.23
CA GLU A 113 4.37 3.00 -12.00
C GLU A 113 3.66 4.01 -11.09
N MET A 114 3.16 3.61 -9.91
CA MET A 114 2.63 4.56 -8.91
C MET A 114 3.70 5.55 -8.45
N VAL A 115 4.91 5.08 -8.13
CA VAL A 115 6.03 5.96 -7.76
C VAL A 115 6.37 6.93 -8.89
N LYS A 116 6.38 6.47 -10.14
CA LYS A 116 6.65 7.33 -11.30
C LYS A 116 5.60 8.43 -11.50
N MET A 117 4.34 8.16 -11.14
CA MET A 117 3.26 9.14 -11.23
C MET A 117 3.27 10.17 -10.10
N TYR A 118 3.68 9.76 -8.90
CA TYR A 118 3.42 10.51 -7.68
C TYR A 118 4.67 10.94 -6.91
N SER A 119 5.84 10.42 -7.24
CA SER A 119 7.05 10.51 -6.41
C SER A 119 8.33 10.71 -7.27
N ASP A 120 9.50 10.64 -6.64
CA ASP A 120 10.81 10.92 -7.23
C ASP A 120 11.62 9.65 -7.58
N ASP A 121 12.76 9.83 -8.25
CA ASP A 121 13.63 8.72 -8.65
C ASP A 121 14.30 8.02 -7.46
N GLN A 122 14.50 8.69 -6.33
CA GLN A 122 15.07 8.05 -5.13
C GLN A 122 14.07 7.05 -4.54
N ALA A 123 12.79 7.43 -4.48
CA ALA A 123 11.71 6.54 -4.09
C ALA A 123 11.62 5.33 -5.03
N ARG A 124 11.83 5.49 -6.34
CA ARG A 124 11.81 4.36 -7.29
C ARG A 124 12.87 3.31 -6.94
N VAL A 125 14.08 3.74 -6.58
CA VAL A 125 15.15 2.84 -6.14
C VAL A 125 14.76 2.12 -4.84
N LEU A 126 14.22 2.84 -3.86
CA LEU A 126 13.76 2.26 -2.60
C LEU A 126 12.67 1.20 -2.82
N VAL A 127 11.60 1.56 -3.55
CA VAL A 127 10.46 0.66 -3.81
C VAL A 127 10.92 -0.58 -4.54
N ASN A 128 11.74 -0.43 -5.59
CA ASN A 128 12.27 -1.58 -6.31
C ASN A 128 13.11 -2.48 -5.40
N TRP A 129 13.96 -1.89 -4.55
CA TRP A 129 14.86 -2.66 -3.70
C TRP A 129 14.11 -3.42 -2.60
N VAL A 130 13.20 -2.76 -1.89
CA VAL A 130 12.42 -3.36 -0.81
C VAL A 130 11.54 -4.49 -1.34
N LEU A 131 10.82 -4.28 -2.45
CA LEU A 131 9.87 -5.28 -2.93
C LEU A 131 10.55 -6.51 -3.56
N ASN A 132 11.68 -6.34 -4.25
CA ASN A 132 12.46 -7.50 -4.71
C ASN A 132 13.09 -8.26 -3.53
N SER A 133 13.59 -7.55 -2.51
CA SER A 133 14.11 -8.18 -1.29
C SER A 133 13.03 -8.99 -0.57
N LEU A 134 11.82 -8.45 -0.46
CA LEU A 134 10.67 -9.15 0.09
C LEU A 134 10.33 -10.40 -0.72
N LYS A 135 10.27 -10.29 -2.04
CA LYS A 135 10.00 -11.41 -2.94
C LYS A 135 10.98 -12.57 -2.73
N GLU A 136 12.27 -12.27 -2.57
CA GLU A 136 13.31 -13.28 -2.35
C GLU A 136 13.27 -13.92 -0.95
N ASN A 137 12.78 -13.20 0.06
CA ASN A 137 12.82 -13.61 1.47
C ASN A 137 11.43 -13.90 2.06
N LYS A 138 10.45 -14.18 1.20
CA LYS A 138 9.03 -14.12 1.55
C LYS A 138 8.63 -15.01 2.73
N GLU A 139 9.02 -16.27 2.70
CA GLU A 139 8.67 -17.27 3.73
C GLU A 139 9.21 -16.87 5.11
N LYS A 140 10.50 -16.52 5.16
CA LYS A 140 11.16 -16.05 6.38
C LYS A 140 10.50 -14.79 6.94
N ILE A 141 10.11 -13.85 6.07
CA ILE A 141 9.44 -12.63 6.51
C ILE A 141 8.07 -12.94 7.11
N ILE A 142 7.29 -13.83 6.52
CA ILE A 142 5.98 -14.23 7.07
C ILE A 142 6.13 -14.74 8.51
N GLU A 143 7.11 -15.62 8.77
CA GLU A 143 7.38 -16.16 10.10
C GLU A 143 7.77 -15.07 11.12
N GLU A 144 8.61 -14.12 10.71
CA GLU A 144 9.03 -13.04 11.60
C GLU A 144 7.86 -12.12 12.00
N LEU A 145 6.94 -11.85 11.06
CA LEU A 145 5.80 -10.96 11.26
C LEU A 145 4.76 -11.47 12.27
N GLU A 146 4.74 -12.77 12.55
CA GLU A 146 3.89 -13.36 13.58
C GLU A 146 4.23 -12.80 14.98
N ASN A 147 5.48 -12.36 15.17
CA ASN A 147 6.02 -11.90 16.45
C ASN A 147 6.18 -10.38 16.55
N ILE A 148 5.87 -9.64 15.50
CA ILE A 148 6.00 -8.17 15.48
C ILE A 148 4.72 -7.52 16.00
N PRO A 149 4.78 -6.73 17.10
CA PRO A 149 3.64 -6.00 17.58
C PRO A 149 3.26 -4.93 16.57
N ASN A 150 1.96 -4.78 16.33
CA ASN A 150 1.46 -3.77 15.44
C ASN A 150 1.40 -2.44 16.16
N LYS A 151 2.24 -1.49 15.74
CA LYS A 151 2.17 -0.11 16.20
C LYS A 151 1.93 0.78 15.01
N ASN A 152 0.78 1.45 15.01
CA ASN A 152 0.46 2.45 14.00
C ASN A 152 1.30 3.71 14.25
N LEU A 153 1.85 4.28 13.18
CA LEU A 153 2.73 5.45 13.21
C LEU A 153 2.18 6.59 12.31
N PHE A 154 1.44 6.24 11.26
CA PHE A 154 0.91 7.15 10.24
C PHE A 154 -0.61 7.21 10.27
N PHE A 155 -1.32 6.07 10.28
CA PHE A 155 -2.77 6.04 10.01
C PHE A 155 -3.65 6.09 11.26
N LYS A 156 -3.10 5.81 12.44
CA LYS A 156 -3.78 5.99 13.73
C LYS A 156 -2.81 6.65 14.73
N LYS A 157 -3.16 7.83 15.22
CA LYS A 157 -2.56 8.40 16.44
C LYS A 157 -3.29 7.79 17.63
N TYR A 158 -2.54 7.18 18.55
CA TYR A 158 -3.07 6.93 19.88
C TYR A 158 -2.96 8.24 20.66
N GLU A 159 -4.06 8.68 21.26
CA GLU A 159 -4.04 9.73 22.29
C GLU A 159 -3.17 9.32 23.49
#